data_AF-X5PQ25-F1
#
_entry.id   AF-X5PQ25-F1
#
_cell.length_a   1.000
_cell.length_b   1.000
_cell.length_c   1.000
_cell.angle_alpha   90.00
_cell.angle_beta   90.00
_cell.angle_gamma   90.00
#
_symmetry.space_group_name_H-M   'P 1'
#
loop_
_entity.id
_entity.type
_entity.pdbx_description
1 polymer ?
#
loop_
_entity_poly.entity_id
_entity_poly.type
_entity_poly.pdbx_seq_one_letter_code
_entity_poly.pdbx_strand_id
1 'polypeptide(L)'
;MWTIQVEDGWSLFATHPVNRDDLPFRLVTGLVDSDRFNDGGINFPAVWTEPEFSGLLRKGTPVAQCFAVPRVEPQLEYEVFDEKRQASYAQTVADILSTPGVYRKRFRARRGRSTSE
;
A
#
# COMPACT_ATOMS: atom_id res chain seq x y z
N MET A 1 -0.54 -0.25 26.78
CA MET A 1 -0.52 -1.12 25.59
C MET A 1 -0.98 -0.26 24.42
N TRP A 2 -0.31 -0.33 23.26
CA TRP A 2 -0.72 0.42 22.08
C TRP A 2 -1.40 -0.55 21.10
N THR A 3 -2.45 -0.07 20.42
CA THR A 3 -3.19 -0.81 19.40
C THR A 3 -3.42 0.11 18.20
N ILE A 4 -3.79 -0.46 17.06
CA ILE A 4 -4.12 0.31 15.85
C ILE A 4 -5.60 0.14 15.60
N GLN A 5 -6.37 1.21 15.73
CA GLN A 5 -7.79 1.23 15.38
C GLN A 5 -7.98 2.08 14.12
N VAL A 6 -8.67 1.51 13.13
CA VAL A 6 -9.12 2.24 11.94
C VAL A 6 -10.58 2.65 12.08
N GLU A 7 -11.07 3.48 11.16
CA GLU A 7 -12.48 3.90 11.13
C GLU A 7 -13.41 2.72 10.86
N ASP A 8 -14.68 2.85 11.27
CA ASP A 8 -15.71 1.84 10.97
C ASP A 8 -15.81 1.60 9.46
N GLY A 9 -15.94 0.33 9.08
CA GLY A 9 -15.97 -0.06 7.66
C GLY A 9 -14.57 -0.24 7.02
N TRP A 10 -13.49 0.00 7.75
CA TRP A 10 -12.11 -0.19 7.26
C TRP A 10 -11.41 -1.35 7.94
N SER A 11 -10.44 -1.94 7.24
CA SER A 11 -9.52 -2.93 7.76
C SER A 11 -8.08 -2.41 7.70
N LEU A 12 -7.23 -2.91 8.57
CA LEU A 12 -5.79 -2.71 8.56
C LEU A 12 -5.14 -3.79 7.70
N PHE A 13 -4.61 -3.40 6.55
CA PHE A 13 -3.75 -4.25 5.73
C PHE A 13 -2.30 -4.07 6.16
N ALA A 14 -1.74 -5.06 6.85
CA ALA A 14 -0.37 -5.05 7.31
C ALA A 14 0.49 -5.97 6.44
N THR A 15 1.60 -5.45 5.93
CA THR A 15 2.50 -6.17 5.02
C THR A 15 3.95 -5.86 5.34
N HIS A 16 4.85 -6.68 4.76
CA HIS A 16 6.27 -6.37 4.75
C HIS A 16 6.52 -4.98 4.14
N PRO A 17 7.43 -4.15 4.70
CA PRO A 17 7.71 -2.83 4.16
C PRO A 17 8.03 -2.88 2.67
N VAL A 18 7.29 -2.09 1.87
CA VAL A 18 7.39 -2.10 0.41
C VAL A 18 8.76 -1.59 -0.02
N ASN A 19 9.37 -2.27 -0.99
CA ASN A 19 10.73 -2.01 -1.50
C ASN A 19 11.80 -2.11 -0.40
N ARG A 20 11.65 -3.07 0.53
CA ARG A 20 12.61 -3.32 1.61
C ARG A 20 13.02 -4.79 1.68
N ASP A 21 13.73 -5.24 0.65
CA ASP A 21 14.08 -6.65 0.49
C ASP A 21 15.38 -7.05 1.23
N ASP A 22 16.03 -6.09 1.90
CA ASP A 22 17.30 -6.26 2.62
C ASP A 22 17.16 -6.74 4.07
N LEU A 23 15.93 -6.98 4.55
CA LEU A 23 15.69 -7.42 5.92
C LEU A 23 15.88 -8.95 6.03
N PRO A 24 16.41 -9.45 7.17
CA PRO A 24 16.65 -10.89 7.37
C PRO A 24 15.37 -11.68 7.64
N PHE A 25 14.21 -11.02 7.54
CA PHE A 25 12.90 -11.61 7.72
C PHE A 25 11.92 -11.03 6.68
N ARG A 26 10.86 -11.80 6.41
CA ARG A 26 9.69 -11.37 5.68
C ARG A 26 8.47 -11.42 6.58
N LEU A 27 7.77 -10.30 6.71
CA LEU A 27 6.49 -10.28 7.40
C LEU A 27 5.42 -11.05 6.62
N VAL A 28 4.58 -11.81 7.33
CA VAL A 28 3.41 -12.47 6.74
C VAL A 28 2.30 -11.43 6.60
N THR A 29 1.91 -11.14 5.37
CA THR A 29 0.84 -10.18 5.09
C THR A 29 -0.48 -10.63 5.71
N GLY A 30 -1.15 -9.71 6.41
CA GLY A 30 -2.41 -9.95 7.09
C GLY A 30 -3.40 -8.80 6.90
N LEU A 31 -4.67 -9.14 6.93
CA LEU A 31 -5.79 -8.19 6.97
C LEU A 31 -6.47 -8.33 8.33
N VAL A 32 -6.60 -7.22 9.05
CA VAL A 32 -7.17 -7.19 10.40
C VAL A 32 -8.31 -6.17 10.43
N ASP A 33 -9.51 -6.58 10.82
CA ASP A 33 -10.63 -5.68 11.09
C ASP A 33 -10.41 -4.94 12.41
N SER A 34 -9.45 -4.01 12.41
CA SER A 34 -8.97 -3.39 13.64
C SER A 34 -9.90 -2.29 14.18
N ASP A 35 -10.95 -1.95 13.43
CA ASP A 35 -12.13 -1.25 13.95
C ASP A 35 -12.91 -2.12 14.96
N ARG A 36 -12.85 -3.46 14.83
CA ARG A 36 -13.52 -4.45 15.70
C ARG A 36 -12.57 -5.21 16.61
N PHE A 37 -11.31 -5.38 16.21
CA PHE A 37 -10.26 -6.07 16.96
C PHE A 37 -9.15 -5.08 17.36
N ASN A 38 -9.41 -4.29 18.39
CA ASN A 38 -8.45 -3.30 18.92
C ASN A 38 -8.08 -3.51 20.39
N ASP A 39 -8.87 -4.23 21.19
CA ASP A 39 -8.55 -4.52 22.60
C ASP A 39 -7.42 -5.57 22.77
N GLY A 40 -7.25 -6.45 21.79
CA GLY A 40 -6.15 -7.41 21.71
C GLY A 40 -5.10 -6.90 20.73
N GLY A 41 -3.92 -6.50 21.22
CA GLY A 41 -2.86 -5.92 20.39
C GLY A 41 -2.54 -6.78 19.16
N ILE A 42 -2.21 -6.11 18.05
CA ILE A 42 -1.96 -6.76 16.76
C ILE A 42 -0.54 -7.32 16.72
N ASN A 43 -0.42 -8.61 16.45
CA ASN A 43 0.87 -9.27 16.24
C ASN A 43 1.24 -9.27 14.75
N PHE A 44 2.53 -9.09 14.48
CA PHE A 44 3.11 -9.08 13.13
C PHE A 44 4.03 -10.30 12.94
N PRO A 45 3.47 -11.48 12.65
CA PRO A 45 4.29 -12.67 12.46
C PRO A 45 5.20 -12.51 11.23
N ALA A 46 6.42 -13.03 11.35
CA ALA A 46 7.42 -12.96 10.30
C ALA A 46 8.17 -14.29 10.19
N VAL A 47 8.68 -14.56 8.99
CA VAL A 47 9.52 -15.72 8.68
C VAL A 47 10.94 -15.21 8.43
N TRP A 48 11.93 -15.82 9.08
CA TRP A 48 13.33 -15.54 8.78
C TRP A 48 13.64 -15.99 7.34
N THR A 49 14.17 -15.08 6.53
CA THR A 49 14.58 -15.35 5.15
C THR A 49 16.05 -15.77 5.07
N GLU A 50 16.81 -15.49 6.12
CA GLU A 50 18.21 -15.87 6.28
C GLU A 50 18.32 -16.84 7.48
N PRO A 51 18.37 -18.17 7.27
CA PRO A 51 18.35 -19.17 8.34
C PRO A 51 19.52 -19.05 9.33
N GLU A 52 20.68 -18.60 8.83
CA GLU A 52 21.90 -18.41 9.62
C GLU A 52 22.02 -17.00 10.20
N PHE A 53 21.00 -16.15 10.02
CA PHE A 53 21.05 -14.80 10.56
C PHE A 53 21.11 -14.84 12.09
N SER A 54 22.18 -14.27 12.63
CA SER A 54 22.36 -14.06 14.07
C SER A 54 22.79 -12.60 14.28
N GLY A 55 21.92 -11.82 14.92
CA GLY A 55 22.17 -10.39 15.09
C GLY A 55 21.02 -9.64 15.73
N LEU A 56 21.21 -8.32 15.85
CA LEU A 56 20.22 -7.41 16.40
C LEU A 56 19.62 -6.55 15.29
N LEU A 57 18.29 -6.46 15.24
CA LEU A 57 17.60 -5.45 14.45
C LEU A 57 17.78 -4.09 15.12
N ARG A 58 18.25 -3.10 14.35
CA ARG A 58 18.48 -1.76 14.89
C ARG A 58 17.15 -1.09 15.24
N LYS A 59 17.13 -0.26 16.28
CA LYS A 59 15.98 0.59 16.58
C LYS A 59 15.65 1.44 15.35
N GLY A 60 14.37 1.48 14.98
CA GLY A 60 13.90 2.19 13.79
C GLY A 60 13.88 1.34 12.53
N THR A 61 14.30 0.08 12.57
CA THR A 61 14.03 -0.87 11.49
C THR A 61 12.51 -1.01 11.30
N PRO A 62 11.98 -0.73 10.10
CA PRO A 62 10.55 -0.91 9.84
C PRO A 62 10.23 -2.41 9.84
N VAL A 63 9.33 -2.84 10.72
CA VAL A 63 8.93 -4.26 10.83
C VAL A 63 7.69 -4.55 9.98
N ALA A 64 6.74 -3.60 9.96
CA ALA A 64 5.50 -3.71 9.20
C ALA A 64 5.18 -2.37 8.55
N GLN A 65 4.54 -2.43 7.39
CA GLN A 65 3.87 -1.30 6.76
C GLN A 65 2.38 -1.56 6.76
N CYS A 66 1.63 -0.62 7.31
CA CYS A 66 0.19 -0.73 7.46
C CYS A 66 -0.52 0.26 6.54
N PHE A 67 -1.61 -0.18 5.93
CA PHE A 67 -2.49 0.62 5.10
C PHE A 67 -3.92 0.44 5.62
N ALA A 68 -4.67 1.54 5.74
CA ALA A 68 -6.11 1.45 5.88
C ALA A 68 -6.70 1.10 4.51
N VAL A 69 -7.50 0.03 4.46
CA VAL A 69 -8.22 -0.39 3.26
C VAL A 69 -9.72 -0.44 3.55
N PRO A 70 -10.57 0.12 2.67
CA PRO A 70 -12.00 0.08 2.91
C PRO A 70 -12.52 -1.32 2.62
N ARG A 71 -13.49 -1.81 3.41
CA ARG A 71 -14.17 -3.09 3.14
C ARG A 71 -15.24 -3.00 2.06
N VAL A 72 -15.59 -1.78 1.63
CA VAL A 72 -16.53 -1.58 0.54
C VAL A 72 -15.93 -2.13 -0.77
N GLU A 73 -16.67 -3.00 -1.44
CA GLU A 73 -16.26 -3.54 -2.71
C GLU A 73 -16.41 -2.47 -3.80
N PRO A 74 -15.35 -2.17 -4.59
CA PRO A 74 -15.47 -1.25 -5.70
C PRO A 74 -16.32 -1.88 -6.82
N GLN A 75 -17.19 -1.08 -7.44
CA GLN A 75 -17.85 -1.50 -8.68
C GLN A 75 -16.82 -1.50 -9.81
N LEU A 76 -16.67 -2.65 -10.46
CA LEU A 76 -15.70 -2.84 -11.55
C LEU A 76 -16.45 -2.89 -12.88
N GLU A 77 -16.03 -2.05 -13.83
CA GLU A 77 -16.51 -2.07 -15.20
C GLU A 77 -15.46 -2.74 -16.10
N TYR A 78 -15.92 -3.69 -16.92
CA TYR A 78 -15.08 -4.42 -17.87
C TYR A 78 -15.60 -4.23 -19.28
N GLU A 79 -14.71 -3.91 -20.20
CA GLU A 79 -15.06 -3.57 -21.57
C GLU A 79 -13.92 -3.93 -22.53
N VAL A 80 -14.26 -4.08 -23.80
CA VAL A 80 -13.27 -4.33 -24.85
C VAL A 80 -12.42 -3.08 -25.04
N PHE A 81 -11.12 -3.29 -25.24
CA PHE A 81 -10.18 -2.21 -25.55
C PHE A 81 -10.35 -1.75 -27.01
N ASP A 82 -11.38 -0.93 -27.24
CA ASP A 82 -11.78 -0.45 -28.56
C ASP A 82 -10.73 0.46 -29.22
N GLU A 83 -10.93 0.76 -30.51
CA GLU A 83 -10.02 1.57 -31.31
C GLU A 83 -9.82 2.98 -30.72
N LYS A 84 -10.87 3.56 -30.13
CA LYS A 84 -10.80 4.90 -29.51
C LYS A 84 -9.89 4.89 -28.29
N ARG A 85 -9.98 3.86 -27.46
CA ARG A 85 -9.11 3.67 -26.29
C ARG A 85 -7.68 3.36 -26.70
N GLN A 86 -7.49 2.54 -27.74
CA GLN A 86 -6.16 2.26 -28.31
C GLN A 86 -5.48 3.54 -28.80
N ALA A 87 -6.18 4.40 -29.55
CA ALA A 87 -5.64 5.68 -30.01
C ALA A 87 -5.28 6.61 -28.83
N SER A 88 -6.16 6.70 -27.83
CA SER A 88 -5.92 7.52 -26.63
C SER A 88 -4.71 7.04 -25.82
N TYR A 89 -4.54 5.72 -25.71
CA TYR A 89 -3.38 5.10 -25.08
C TYR A 89 -2.09 5.43 -25.85
N ALA A 90 -2.08 5.22 -27.16
CA ALA A 90 -0.91 5.48 -28.00
C ALA A 90 -0.44 6.94 -27.88
N GLN A 91 -1.37 7.90 -27.92
CA GLN A 91 -1.05 9.31 -27.73
C GLN A 91 -0.49 9.59 -26.33
N THR A 92 -1.11 9.04 -25.29
CA THR A 92 -0.65 9.24 -23.91
C THR A 92 0.77 8.72 -23.69
N VAL A 93 1.08 7.54 -24.23
CA VAL A 93 2.43 6.96 -24.16
C VAL A 93 3.44 7.81 -24.93
N ALA A 94 3.12 8.24 -26.15
CA ALA A 94 3.98 9.12 -26.95
C ALA A 94 4.31 10.43 -26.22
N ASP A 95 3.32 11.04 -25.56
CA ASP A 95 3.51 12.26 -24.78
C ASP A 95 4.42 12.04 -23.57
N ILE A 96 4.22 10.94 -22.83
CA ILE A 96 5.04 10.60 -21.65
C ILE A 96 6.50 10.34 -22.04
N LEU A 97 6.74 9.64 -23.15
CA LEU A 97 8.09 9.30 -23.61
C LEU A 97 8.82 10.51 -24.21
N SER A 98 8.11 11.41 -24.88
CA SER A 98 8.72 12.58 -25.53
C SER A 98 9.01 13.74 -24.57
N THR A 99 8.22 13.89 -23.50
CA THR A 99 8.31 15.05 -22.61
C THR A 99 8.43 14.65 -21.13
N PRO A 100 9.52 15.01 -20.44
CA PRO A 100 9.68 14.73 -19.02
C PRO A 100 8.57 15.35 -18.15
N GLY A 101 8.07 14.57 -17.20
CA GLY A 101 7.14 15.05 -16.16
C GLY A 101 5.69 15.23 -16.59
N VAL A 102 5.30 14.74 -17.78
CA VAL A 102 3.90 14.77 -18.25
C VAL A 102 2.94 14.15 -17.24
N TYR A 103 3.27 12.98 -16.68
CA TYR A 103 2.47 12.34 -15.63
C TYR A 103 2.19 13.28 -14.45
N ARG A 104 3.26 13.87 -13.88
CA ARG A 104 3.16 14.77 -12.73
C ARG A 104 2.31 16.01 -13.03
N LYS A 105 2.42 16.56 -14.24
CA LYS A 105 1.76 17.82 -14.61
C LYS A 105 0.29 17.65 -15.01
N ARG A 106 -0.02 16.58 -15.75
CA ARG A 106 -1.36 16.39 -16.34
C ARG A 106 -2.25 15.41 -15.57
N PHE A 107 -1.67 14.37 -14.95
CA PHE A 107 -2.44 13.25 -14.42
C PHE A 107 -2.40 13.12 -12.90
N ARG A 108 -1.29 13.50 -12.25
CA ARG A 108 -1.18 13.41 -10.79
C ARG A 108 -2.17 14.36 -10.12
N ALA A 109 -3.16 13.81 -9.41
CA ALA A 109 -4.11 14.59 -8.63
C ALA A 109 -3.40 15.54 -7.66
N ARG A 110 -3.88 16.79 -7.61
CA ARG A 110 -3.41 17.78 -6.62
C ARG A 110 -3.99 17.39 -5.28
N ARG A 111 -3.14 17.04 -4.31
CA ARG A 111 -3.57 16.79 -2.94
C ARG A 111 -3.50 18.11 -2.16
N GLY A 112 -4.62 18.55 -1.59
CA GLY A 112 -4.63 19.59 -0.57
C GLY A 112 -4.07 19.05 0.75
N ARG A 113 -3.66 19.93 1.67
CA ARG A 113 -3.51 19.54 3.08
C ARG A 113 -4.91 19.19 3.58
N SER A 114 -5.08 18.04 4.23
CA SER A 114 -6.33 17.76 4.94
C SER A 114 -6.51 18.83 6.01
N THR A 115 -7.64 19.53 5.99
CA THR A 115 -8.09 20.31 7.13
C THR A 115 -8.51 19.30 8.19
N SER A 116 -7.76 19.26 9.30
CA SER A 116 -8.20 18.59 10.51
C SER A 116 -9.40 19.37 11.05
N GLU A 117 -10.59 18.78 11.02
CA GLU A 117 -11.69 19.15 11.92
C GLU A 117 -11.54 18.39 13.24
#